data_AF-A0A2W5RGQ6-F1
#
_entry.id   AF-A0A2W5RGQ6-F1
#
_cell.length_a   1.000
_cell.length_b   1.000
_cell.length_c   1.000
_cell.angle_alpha   90.00
_cell.angle_beta   90.00
_cell.angle_gamma   90.00
#
_symmetry.space_group_name_H-M   'P 1'
#
loop_
_entity.id
_entity.type
_entity.pdbx_description
1 polymer ?
#
loop_
_entity_poly.entity_id
_entity_poly.type
_entity_poly.pdbx_seq_one_letter_code
_entity_poly.pdbx_strand_id
1 'polypeptide(L)'
;MDNFHVDITAEGKSSLAKAIGIAFAHNAPGCKSQSYAIKQIVATEFNGLPVDLNGKRALVLRWTKRTPTDPVEVCDLACGLDAEATAHLAGLWLDEQDYGREPDHDGDNGKGWRVFVGGWGHVAGDHYSICAVTPAWAMYGK
;
A
#
# COMPACT_ATOMS: atom_id res chain seq x y z
N MET A 1 -11.39 -7.77 -12.12
CA MET A 1 -10.31 -7.35 -13.04
C MET A 1 -9.14 -8.23 -12.66
N ASP A 2 -9.02 -9.38 -13.31
CA ASP A 2 -8.58 -10.58 -12.58
C ASP A 2 -7.06 -10.75 -12.52
N ASN A 3 -6.30 -9.87 -13.19
CA ASN A 3 -4.85 -9.93 -13.29
C ASN A 3 -4.14 -8.60 -12.99
N PHE A 4 -4.81 -7.64 -12.35
CA PHE A 4 -4.15 -6.40 -11.99
C PHE A 4 -3.23 -6.61 -10.78
N HIS A 5 -1.94 -6.30 -10.96
CA HIS A 5 -0.90 -6.42 -9.95
C HIS A 5 -0.02 -5.18 -9.99
N VAL A 6 0.38 -4.70 -8.82
CA VAL A 6 1.35 -3.62 -8.64
C VAL A 6 2.31 -4.07 -7.58
N ASP A 7 3.60 -3.86 -7.81
CA ASP A 7 4.63 -3.98 -6.81
C ASP A 7 5.77 -3.02 -7.16
N ILE A 8 5.81 -1.88 -6.48
CA ILE A 8 6.74 -0.78 -6.78
C ILE A 8 7.41 -0.38 -5.47
N THR A 9 8.74 -0.40 -5.46
CA THR A 9 9.56 0.17 -4.39
C THR A 9 10.32 1.38 -4.92
N ALA A 10 10.22 2.53 -4.25
CA ALA A 10 10.92 3.75 -4.62
C ALA A 10 10.99 4.75 -3.46
N GLU A 11 11.58 5.91 -3.72
CA GLU A 11 11.60 7.06 -2.82
C GLU A 11 10.77 8.24 -3.31
N GLY A 12 10.50 9.16 -2.40
CA GLY A 12 9.96 10.48 -2.70
C GLY A 12 8.43 10.48 -2.83
N LYS A 13 7.83 11.59 -2.37
CA LYS A 13 6.38 11.76 -2.32
C LYS A 13 5.73 11.85 -3.72
N SER A 14 6.45 12.41 -4.70
CA SER A 14 5.95 12.49 -6.09
C SER A 14 5.84 11.11 -6.75
N SER A 15 6.83 10.24 -6.56
CA SER A 15 6.81 8.88 -7.07
C SER A 15 5.73 8.04 -6.37
N LEU A 16 5.52 8.25 -5.06
CA LEU A 16 4.45 7.60 -4.29
C LEU A 16 3.08 7.92 -4.89
N ALA A 17 2.83 9.19 -5.19
CA ALA A 17 1.58 9.62 -5.81
C ALA A 17 1.34 8.96 -7.17
N LYS A 18 2.38 8.79 -7.99
CA LYS A 18 2.29 8.09 -9.27
C LYS A 18 1.96 6.60 -9.08
N ALA A 19 2.64 5.92 -8.17
CA ALA A 19 2.38 4.49 -7.89
C ALA A 19 0.96 4.26 -7.37
N ILE A 20 0.48 5.09 -6.44
CA ILE A 20 -0.90 5.04 -5.96
C ILE A 20 -1.89 5.39 -7.09
N GLY A 21 -1.55 6.36 -7.95
CA GLY A 21 -2.36 6.70 -9.12
C GLY A 21 -2.60 5.52 -10.06
N ILE A 22 -1.59 4.68 -10.29
CA ILE A 22 -1.74 3.44 -11.06
C ILE A 22 -2.76 2.52 -10.39
N ALA A 23 -2.66 2.30 -9.08
CA ALA A 23 -3.63 1.47 -8.35
C ALA A 23 -5.06 2.04 -8.40
N PHE A 24 -5.22 3.36 -8.26
CA PHE A 24 -6.52 4.03 -8.36
C PHE A 24 -7.19 3.81 -9.72
N ALA A 25 -6.42 3.88 -10.81
CA ALA A 25 -6.94 3.75 -12.16
C ALA A 25 -7.59 2.37 -12.44
N HIS A 26 -7.20 1.34 -11.68
CA HIS A 26 -7.65 -0.03 -11.90
C HIS A 26 -8.53 -0.57 -10.77
N ASN A 27 -8.25 -0.17 -9.52
CA ASN A 27 -8.89 -0.73 -8.35
C ASN A 27 -9.84 0.22 -7.64
N ALA A 28 -9.94 1.52 -7.96
CA ALA A 28 -10.85 2.42 -7.24
C ALA A 28 -12.08 2.81 -8.07
N PRO A 29 -13.20 2.06 -8.04
CA PRO A 29 -14.46 2.51 -8.62
C PRO A 29 -14.84 3.89 -8.07
N GLY A 30 -14.88 4.90 -8.96
CA GLY A 30 -15.14 6.30 -8.56
C GLY A 30 -13.91 7.11 -8.18
N CYS A 31 -12.70 6.57 -8.33
CA CYS A 31 -11.41 7.25 -8.14
C CYS A 31 -11.24 7.91 -6.76
N LYS A 32 -11.85 7.31 -5.71
CA LYS A 32 -11.77 7.82 -4.34
C LYS A 32 -11.48 6.70 -3.34
N SER A 33 -10.57 6.95 -2.40
CA SER A 33 -10.41 6.21 -1.16
C SER A 33 -11.41 6.75 -0.13
N GLN A 34 -12.11 5.85 0.56
CA GLN A 34 -13.17 6.20 1.52
C GLN A 34 -12.89 5.66 2.93
N SER A 35 -12.04 4.66 3.06
CA SER A 35 -11.56 4.15 4.34
C SER A 35 -10.13 3.64 4.18
N TYR A 36 -9.50 3.33 5.30
CA TYR A 36 -8.21 2.66 5.34
C TYR A 36 -8.16 1.69 6.52
N ALA A 37 -7.14 0.85 6.54
CA ALA A 37 -6.81 0.01 7.67
C ALA A 37 -5.31 -0.13 7.79
N ILE A 38 -4.80 -0.26 9.01
CA ILE A 38 -3.40 -0.57 9.26
C ILE A 38 -3.33 -2.03 9.70
N LYS A 39 -2.70 -2.88 8.89
CA LYS A 39 -2.72 -4.35 9.08
C LYS A 39 -1.32 -4.93 9.01
N GLN A 40 -1.11 -6.08 9.65
CA GLN A 40 0.01 -6.94 9.31
C GLN A 40 -0.36 -7.77 8.08
N ILE A 41 0.52 -7.76 7.08
CA ILE A 41 0.29 -8.44 5.81
C ILE A 41 0.60 -9.92 5.97
N VAL A 42 -0.33 -10.76 5.53
CA VAL A 42 -0.11 -12.20 5.38
C VAL A 42 0.07 -12.48 3.90
N ALA A 43 1.30 -12.70 3.46
CA ALA A 43 1.58 -13.03 2.07
C ALA A 43 1.45 -14.53 1.87
N THR A 44 0.64 -14.94 0.89
CA THR A 44 0.46 -16.35 0.52
C THR A 44 0.55 -16.48 -0.99
N GLU A 45 0.90 -17.67 -1.48
CA GLU A 45 0.89 -17.94 -2.93
C GLU A 45 -0.48 -17.63 -3.55
N PHE A 46 -1.57 -17.86 -2.80
CA PHE A 46 -2.94 -17.63 -3.26
C PHE A 46 -3.30 -16.15 -3.43
N ASN A 47 -2.74 -15.26 -2.61
CA ASN A 47 -3.02 -13.83 -2.73
C ASN A 47 -2.00 -13.09 -3.60
N GLY A 48 -1.06 -13.81 -4.24
CA GLY A 48 -0.12 -13.26 -5.20
C GLY A 48 0.79 -12.16 -4.63
N LEU A 49 1.01 -12.16 -3.32
CA LEU A 49 1.89 -11.20 -2.66
C LEU A 49 3.31 -11.78 -2.52
N PRO A 50 4.35 -10.96 -2.74
CA PRO A 50 5.73 -11.30 -2.43
C PRO A 50 5.90 -11.78 -0.98
N VAL A 51 6.61 -12.89 -0.78
CA VAL A 51 6.76 -13.55 0.53
C VAL A 51 7.46 -12.66 1.56
N ASP A 52 8.33 -11.74 1.12
CA ASP A 52 9.05 -10.81 1.98
C ASP A 52 8.15 -9.71 2.58
N LEU A 53 6.91 -9.57 2.09
CA LEU A 53 5.88 -8.75 2.72
C LEU A 53 5.23 -9.42 3.93
N ASN A 54 5.43 -10.72 4.14
CA ASN A 54 4.79 -11.45 5.23
C ASN A 54 5.21 -10.89 6.60
N GLY A 55 4.23 -10.56 7.43
CA GLY A 55 4.41 -9.93 8.74
C GLY A 55 4.68 -8.42 8.70
N LYS A 56 4.87 -7.81 7.53
CA LYS A 56 5.08 -6.35 7.41
C LYS A 56 3.80 -5.60 7.75
N ARG A 57 3.94 -4.48 8.46
CA ARG A 57 2.82 -3.57 8.73
C ARG A 57 2.59 -2.68 7.51
N ALA A 58 1.35 -2.59 7.06
CA ALA A 58 0.99 -1.80 5.89
C ALA A 58 -0.28 -0.99 6.11
N LEU A 59 -0.34 0.18 5.48
CA LEU A 59 -1.55 0.96 5.29
C LEU A 59 -2.28 0.44 4.06
N VAL A 60 -3.43 -0.19 4.27
CA VAL A 60 -4.33 -0.67 3.21
C VAL A 60 -5.38 0.39 2.93
N LEU A 61 -5.39 0.91 1.71
CA LEU A 61 -6.32 1.95 1.25
C LEU A 61 -7.54 1.29 0.61
N ARG A 62 -8.75 1.78 0.87
CA ARG A 62 -10.00 1.14 0.42
C ARG A 62 -10.94 2.11 -0.27
N TRP A 63 -11.62 1.64 -1.32
CA TRP A 63 -12.57 2.45 -2.09
C TRP A 63 -13.99 2.49 -1.51
N THR A 64 -14.27 1.71 -0.46
CA THR A 64 -15.54 1.70 0.26
C THR A 64 -15.40 2.33 1.63
N LYS A 65 -16.51 2.77 2.22
CA LYS A 65 -16.60 2.94 3.67
C LYS A 65 -16.61 1.58 4.36
N ARG A 66 -16.37 1.61 5.67
CA ARG A 66 -16.54 0.48 6.56
C ARG A 66 -18.00 0.00 6.55
N THR A 67 -18.15 -1.31 6.57
CA THR A 67 -19.42 -2.03 6.74
C THR A 67 -19.48 -2.66 8.14
N PRO A 68 -20.67 -3.05 8.63
CA PRO A 68 -20.79 -3.70 9.94
C PRO A 68 -20.00 -5.01 10.07
N THR A 69 -19.71 -5.68 8.95
CA THR A 69 -18.95 -6.92 8.87
C THR A 69 -17.44 -6.72 8.77
N ASP A 70 -17.00 -5.48 8.55
CA ASP A 70 -15.57 -5.17 8.46
C ASP A 70 -14.88 -5.28 9.83
N PRO A 71 -13.59 -5.69 9.84
CA PRO A 71 -12.77 -5.66 11.04
C PRO A 71 -12.75 -4.29 11.73
N VAL A 72 -12.56 -4.30 13.05
CA VAL A 72 -12.57 -3.08 13.88
C VAL A 72 -11.47 -2.08 13.49
N GLU A 73 -10.36 -2.57 12.94
CA GLU A 73 -9.21 -1.78 12.50
C GLU A 73 -9.46 -0.91 11.25
N VAL A 74 -10.61 -1.10 10.58
CA VAL A 74 -10.99 -0.27 9.43
C VAL A 74 -11.51 1.07 9.93
N CYS A 75 -10.90 2.14 9.45
CA CYS A 75 -11.21 3.51 9.80
C CYS A 75 -11.78 4.25 8.58
N ASP A 76 -12.96 4.83 8.72
CA ASP A 76 -13.53 5.70 7.70
C ASP A 76 -12.76 7.01 7.61
N LEU A 77 -12.56 7.47 6.38
CA LEU A 77 -12.11 8.83 6.12
C LEU A 77 -13.30 9.78 6.26
N ALA A 78 -13.05 10.98 6.79
CA ALA A 78 -14.08 12.00 6.93
C ALA A 78 -14.70 12.41 5.57
N CYS A 79 -13.91 12.30 4.50
CA CYS A 79 -14.34 12.52 3.12
C CYS A 79 -13.58 11.59 2.16
N GLY A 80 -14.10 11.44 0.94
CA GLY A 80 -13.43 10.66 -0.11
C GLY A 80 -12.19 11.39 -0.63
N LEU A 81 -11.04 10.73 -0.60
CA LEU A 81 -9.75 11.27 -1.07
C LEU A 81 -9.43 10.72 -2.46
N ASP A 82 -8.98 11.55 -3.39
CA ASP A 82 -8.41 11.06 -4.67
C ASP A 82 -6.99 10.49 -4.46
N ALA A 83 -6.37 10.04 -5.55
CA ALA A 83 -5.05 9.43 -5.53
C ALA A 83 -3.97 10.34 -4.92
N GLU A 84 -4.00 11.65 -5.22
CA GLU A 84 -2.99 12.60 -4.72
C GLU A 84 -3.15 12.85 -3.22
N ALA A 85 -4.37 13.16 -2.77
CA ALA A 85 -4.64 13.34 -1.35
C ALA A 85 -4.40 12.04 -0.54
N THR A 86 -4.70 10.89 -1.14
CA THR A 86 -4.42 9.58 -0.55
C THR A 86 -2.92 9.30 -0.44
N ALA A 87 -2.14 9.67 -1.46
CA ALA A 87 -0.68 9.56 -1.41
C ALA A 87 -0.06 10.48 -0.38
N HIS A 88 -0.62 11.67 -0.19
CA HIS A 88 -0.21 12.56 0.90
C HIS A 88 -0.46 11.93 2.27
N LEU A 89 -1.66 11.37 2.50
CA LEU A 89 -1.98 10.64 3.74
C LEU A 89 -1.02 9.47 3.97
N ALA A 90 -0.74 8.66 2.93
CA ALA A 90 0.19 7.55 3.02
C ALA A 90 1.61 8.03 3.35
N GLY A 91 2.05 9.15 2.77
CA GLY A 91 3.33 9.79 3.09
C GLY A 91 3.41 10.23 4.55
N LEU A 92 2.37 10.87 5.08
CA LEU A 92 2.31 11.25 6.51
C LEU A 92 2.41 10.03 7.43
N TRP A 93 1.75 8.93 7.07
CA TRP A 93 1.86 7.68 7.83
C TRP A 93 3.28 7.09 7.75
N LEU A 94 3.90 7.06 6.56
CA LEU A 94 5.25 6.55 6.33
C LEU A 94 6.33 7.32 7.09
N ASP A 95 6.17 8.64 7.25
CA ASP A 95 7.11 9.51 7.98
C ASP A 95 7.24 9.08 9.47
N GLU A 96 6.24 8.37 10.00
CA GLU A 96 6.17 7.89 11.39
C GLU A 96 6.50 6.39 11.56
N GLN A 97 6.89 5.69 10.50
CA GLN A 97 7.12 4.24 10.56
C GLN A 97 8.58 3.87 10.85
N ASP A 98 8.76 2.73 11.52
CA ASP A 98 10.05 2.05 11.61
C ASP A 98 10.31 1.23 10.35
N TYR A 99 11.47 1.44 9.74
CA TYR A 99 11.92 0.74 8.53
C TYR A 99 12.66 -0.56 8.87
N GLY A 100 12.92 -0.78 10.16
CA GLY A 100 13.74 -1.87 10.66
C GLY A 100 15.20 -1.70 10.28
N ARG A 101 15.92 -2.82 10.28
CA ARG A 101 17.35 -2.85 9.96
C ARG A 101 17.59 -2.49 8.49
N GLU A 102 18.49 -1.54 8.28
CA GLU A 102 19.00 -1.20 6.95
C GLU A 102 19.70 -2.42 6.30
N PRO A 103 19.39 -2.76 5.05
CA PRO A 103 20.02 -3.86 4.33
C PRO A 103 21.53 -3.63 4.15
N ASP A 104 22.30 -4.68 4.33
CA ASP A 104 23.74 -4.68 4.08
C ASP A 104 24.00 -5.14 2.65
N HIS A 105 24.38 -4.21 1.77
CA HIS A 105 24.73 -4.50 0.37
C HIS A 105 25.80 -3.52 -0.16
N ASP A 106 26.40 -3.85 -1.30
CA ASP A 106 27.29 -2.92 -2.00
C ASP A 106 26.44 -1.85 -2.72
N GLY A 107 26.39 -0.64 -2.14
CA GLY A 107 25.58 0.47 -2.63
C GLY A 107 25.08 1.36 -1.49
N ASP A 108 24.07 2.17 -1.80
CA ASP A 108 23.42 3.06 -0.82
C ASP A 108 21.96 2.63 -0.61
N ASN A 109 21.46 2.86 0.60
CA ASN A 109 20.05 2.74 0.92
C ASN A 109 19.44 4.11 1.17
N GLY A 110 18.18 4.27 0.81
CA GLY A 110 17.36 5.36 1.34
C GLY A 110 16.01 4.89 1.84
N LYS A 111 15.41 5.72 2.69
CA LYS A 111 14.10 5.46 3.27
C LYS A 111 13.04 5.72 2.20
N GLY A 112 12.48 4.65 1.66
CA GLY A 112 11.45 4.69 0.64
C GLY A 112 10.13 4.09 1.08
N TRP A 113 9.42 3.53 0.13
CA TRP A 113 8.13 2.92 0.34
C TRP A 113 7.94 1.82 -0.67
N ARG A 114 7.04 0.90 -0.36
CA ARG A 114 6.56 -0.10 -1.31
C ARG A 114 5.05 -0.03 -1.42
N VAL A 115 4.56 0.19 -2.64
CA VAL A 115 3.14 0.13 -2.99
C VAL A 115 2.90 -1.20 -3.66
N PHE A 116 1.91 -1.95 -3.17
CA PHE A 116 1.60 -3.26 -3.71
C PHE A 116 0.11 -3.57 -3.74
N VAL A 117 -0.25 -4.43 -4.69
CA VAL A 117 -1.56 -5.03 -4.89
C VAL A 117 -1.31 -6.50 -5.23
N GLY A 118 -1.93 -7.43 -4.51
CA GLY A 118 -1.78 -8.86 -4.78
C GLY A 118 -2.54 -9.32 -6.02
N GLY A 119 -2.67 -10.63 -6.17
CA GLY A 119 -3.49 -11.24 -7.20
C GLY A 119 -4.95 -10.79 -7.12
N TRP A 120 -5.63 -10.78 -8.26
CA TRP A 120 -7.04 -10.38 -8.40
C TRP A 120 -7.33 -8.92 -8.03
N GLY A 121 -6.31 -8.07 -7.92
CA GLY A 121 -6.49 -6.67 -7.54
C GLY A 121 -6.73 -6.45 -6.06
N HIS A 122 -6.49 -7.45 -5.21
CA HIS A 122 -6.78 -7.39 -3.77
C HIS A 122 -5.50 -7.37 -2.94
N VAL A 123 -5.58 -6.85 -1.72
CA VAL A 123 -4.48 -6.86 -0.75
C VAL A 123 -4.83 -7.81 0.38
N ALA A 124 -4.07 -8.90 0.51
CA ALA A 124 -4.15 -9.82 1.64
C ALA A 124 -5.59 -10.29 1.98
N GLY A 125 -6.40 -10.56 0.94
CA GLY A 125 -7.80 -10.98 1.08
C GLY A 125 -8.81 -9.85 1.27
N ASP A 126 -8.39 -8.59 1.26
CA ASP A 126 -9.28 -7.44 1.29
C ASP A 126 -9.80 -7.13 -0.11
N HIS A 127 -11.06 -7.49 -0.38
CA HIS A 127 -11.72 -7.31 -1.67
C HIS A 127 -12.10 -5.86 -1.99
N TYR A 128 -11.91 -4.94 -1.04
CA TYR A 128 -12.23 -3.53 -1.21
C TYR A 128 -10.99 -2.64 -1.26
N SER A 129 -9.80 -3.24 -1.34
CA SER A 129 -8.52 -2.54 -1.27
C SER A 129 -8.09 -1.97 -2.61
N ILE A 130 -7.79 -0.68 -2.66
CA ILE A 130 -7.16 -0.04 -3.81
C ILE A 130 -5.71 -0.54 -3.95
N CYS A 131 -4.93 -0.39 -2.89
CA CYS A 131 -3.56 -0.90 -2.74
C CYS A 131 -3.15 -0.85 -1.27
N ALA A 132 -1.97 -1.37 -0.97
CA ALA A 132 -1.31 -1.18 0.30
C ALA A 132 0.04 -0.51 0.15
N VAL A 133 0.44 0.18 1.22
CA VAL A 133 1.70 0.92 1.33
C VAL A 133 2.42 0.46 2.58
N THR A 134 3.71 0.17 2.49
CA THR A 134 4.56 -0.22 3.63
C THR A 134 5.91 0.50 3.56
N PRO A 135 6.55 0.83 4.70
CA PRO A 135 7.93 1.31 4.70
C PRO A 135 8.86 0.27 4.07
N ALA A 136 9.77 0.72 3.21
CA ALA A 136 10.75 -0.12 2.56
C ALA A 136 12.06 0.64 2.33
N TRP A 137 13.19 -0.07 2.36
CA TRP A 137 14.46 0.48 1.94
C TRP A 137 14.53 0.48 0.41
N ALA A 138 14.73 1.66 -0.17
CA ALA A 138 15.10 1.78 -1.58
C ALA A 138 16.61 1.54 -1.69
N MET A 139 16.97 0.44 -2.34
CA MET A 139 18.35 0.01 -2.51
C MET A 139 18.87 0.49 -3.86
N TYR A 140 20.02 1.15 -3.87
CA TYR A 140 20.69 1.62 -5.08
C TYR A 140 21.97 0.82 -5.27
N GLY A 141 22.08 0.13 -6.42
CA GLY A 141 23.35 -0.44 -6.83
C GLY A 141 24.38 0.65 -7.16
N LYS A 142 25.66 0.28 -7.13
CA LYS A 142 26.74 1.10 -7.68
C LYS A 142 26.66 1.26 -9.19
#